data_AF-A0A7Y0BIF3-F1
#
_entry.id   AF-A0A7Y0BIF3-F1
#
_cell.length_a   1.000
_cell.length_b   1.000
_cell.length_c   1.000
_cell.angle_alpha   90.00
_cell.angle_beta   90.00
_cell.angle_gamma   90.00
#
_symmetry.space_group_name_H-M   'P 1'
#
loop_
_entity.id
_entity.type
_entity.pdbx_description
1 polymer ?
#
loop_
_entity_poly.entity_id
_entity_poly.type
_entity_poly.pdbx_seq_one_letter_code
_entity_poly.pdbx_strand_id
1 'polypeptide(L)'
;MTKAKTPAGTAKHLQLTCAPSQTTAQVLSRAALQPCINGASVIEAFQGNIMGKEVDLGELVAGLSESCTGVKGGDLSILESMLVGQATALQTIFASLARRAATQENLRQYETFMGLALKAQSQSRATISALVDLKYPRQATFVRQANIAHGPQQVNNGAAARDDLKQSARERKKGKPPSEQNKLLKAQRG
;
A
#
# COMPACT_ATOMS: atom_id res chain seq x y z
N MET A 1 25.27 -12.91 -46.85
CA MET A 1 24.70 -11.98 -45.86
C MET A 1 23.19 -12.04 -45.96
N THR A 2 22.55 -12.87 -45.15
CA THR A 2 21.11 -13.11 -45.17
C THR A 2 20.54 -12.61 -43.85
N LYS A 3 19.83 -11.47 -43.90
CA LYS A 3 19.05 -10.98 -42.76
C LYS A 3 17.99 -12.03 -42.41
N ALA A 4 18.07 -12.58 -41.21
CA ALA A 4 17.02 -13.42 -40.67
C ALA A 4 15.78 -12.56 -40.39
N LYS A 5 14.68 -12.93 -41.01
CA LYS A 5 13.35 -12.36 -40.85
C LYS A 5 12.81 -12.78 -39.50
N THR A 6 12.61 -11.82 -38.59
CA THR A 6 11.89 -12.05 -37.32
C THR A 6 10.47 -12.53 -37.64
N PRO A 7 10.03 -13.70 -37.16
CA PRO A 7 8.65 -14.12 -37.35
C PRO A 7 7.74 -13.24 -36.50
N ALA A 8 6.76 -12.62 -37.17
CA ALA A 8 5.63 -11.97 -36.54
C ALA A 8 4.63 -13.04 -36.06
N GLY A 9 4.18 -12.91 -34.81
CA GLY A 9 3.04 -13.66 -34.26
C GLY A 9 3.41 -14.84 -33.36
N THR A 10 2.88 -14.82 -32.13
CA THR A 10 2.85 -15.89 -31.10
C THR A 10 4.01 -15.97 -30.08
N ALA A 11 4.22 -14.95 -29.25
CA ALA A 11 5.11 -15.08 -28.09
C ALA A 11 4.35 -14.98 -26.75
N LYS A 12 3.67 -16.07 -26.35
CA LYS A 12 3.26 -16.29 -24.94
C LYS A 12 4.44 -16.64 -24.02
N HIS A 13 5.67 -16.38 -24.44
CA HIS A 13 6.88 -16.88 -23.78
C HIS A 13 7.85 -15.74 -23.52
N LEU A 14 8.02 -15.41 -22.24
CA LEU A 14 9.06 -14.50 -21.78
C LEU A 14 10.43 -15.17 -21.98
N GLN A 15 11.28 -14.55 -22.80
CA GLN A 15 12.64 -15.03 -23.02
C GLN A 15 13.56 -14.57 -21.90
N LEU A 16 14.20 -15.51 -21.20
CA LEU A 16 15.15 -15.23 -20.13
C LEU A 16 16.57 -15.59 -20.61
N THR A 17 17.48 -14.64 -20.54
CA THR A 17 18.90 -14.88 -20.87
C THR A 17 19.61 -15.55 -19.68
N CYS A 18 20.23 -16.70 -19.94
CA CYS A 18 21.10 -17.38 -18.98
C CYS A 18 22.56 -17.01 -19.24
N ALA A 19 23.26 -16.50 -18.22
CA ALA A 19 24.71 -16.29 -18.32
C ALA A 19 25.45 -17.64 -18.24
N PRO A 20 26.65 -17.79 -18.84
CA PRO A 20 27.38 -19.06 -18.87
C PRO A 20 27.68 -19.66 -17.49
N SER A 21 27.73 -18.84 -16.44
CA SER A 21 28.00 -19.23 -15.06
C SER A 21 26.76 -19.53 -14.21
N GLN A 22 25.56 -19.42 -14.78
CA GLN A 22 24.30 -19.56 -14.04
C GLN A 22 23.58 -20.86 -14.39
N THR A 23 22.92 -21.45 -13.39
CA THR A 23 22.02 -22.57 -13.63
C THR A 23 20.64 -22.07 -14.04
N THR A 24 19.89 -22.89 -14.77
CA THR A 24 18.49 -22.58 -15.13
C THR A 24 17.63 -22.30 -13.89
N ALA A 25 17.84 -23.04 -12.80
CA ALA A 25 17.13 -22.80 -11.54
C ALA A 25 17.41 -21.42 -10.97
N GLN A 26 18.67 -20.96 -10.98
CA GLN A 26 19.05 -19.61 -10.52
C GLN A 26 18.40 -18.52 -11.37
N VAL A 27 18.36 -18.69 -12.70
CA VAL A 27 17.74 -17.72 -13.61
C VAL A 27 16.24 -17.64 -13.38
N LEU A 28 15.55 -18.79 -13.27
CA LEU A 28 14.12 -18.84 -13.02
C LEU A 28 13.75 -18.25 -11.66
N SER A 29 14.48 -18.59 -10.59
CA SER A 29 14.24 -18.02 -9.26
C SER A 29 14.42 -16.50 -9.26
N ARG A 30 15.43 -15.97 -9.95
CA ARG A 30 15.63 -14.53 -10.06
C ARG A 30 14.50 -13.86 -10.83
N ALA A 31 14.06 -14.44 -11.94
CA ALA A 31 12.96 -13.92 -12.74
C ALA A 31 11.64 -13.89 -11.95
N ALA A 32 11.33 -14.95 -11.18
CA ALA A 32 10.13 -15.01 -10.35
C ALA A 32 10.06 -13.94 -9.25
N LEU A 33 11.21 -13.36 -8.88
CA LEU A 33 11.29 -12.29 -7.88
C LEU A 33 11.27 -10.88 -8.50
N GLN A 34 11.28 -10.76 -9.83
CA GLN A 34 11.25 -9.44 -10.47
C GLN A 34 9.84 -8.83 -10.38
N PRO A 35 9.68 -7.61 -9.81
CA PRO A 35 8.37 -6.98 -9.66
C PRO A 35 7.63 -6.78 -10.99
N CYS A 36 8.34 -6.48 -12.08
CA CYS A 36 7.75 -6.26 -13.39
C CYS A 36 7.19 -7.55 -13.99
N ILE A 37 7.84 -8.70 -13.76
CA ILE A 37 7.34 -10.01 -14.20
C ILE A 37 6.06 -10.35 -13.44
N ASN A 38 6.08 -10.25 -12.11
CA ASN A 38 4.90 -10.52 -11.29
C ASN A 38 3.73 -9.58 -11.61
N GLY A 39 4.02 -8.29 -11.81
CA GLY A 39 3.02 -7.30 -12.23
C GLY A 39 2.42 -7.62 -13.61
N ALA A 40 3.26 -7.95 -14.59
CA ALA A 40 2.83 -8.31 -15.94
C ALA A 40 1.95 -9.56 -15.94
N SER A 41 2.28 -10.58 -15.15
CA SER A 41 1.45 -11.79 -15.00
C SER A 41 0.07 -11.49 -14.41
N VAL A 42 -0.04 -10.56 -13.46
CA VAL A 42 -1.33 -10.12 -12.93
C VAL A 42 -2.10 -9.36 -14.00
N ILE A 43 -1.47 -8.43 -14.72
CA ILE A 43 -2.13 -7.70 -15.83
C ILE A 43 -2.66 -8.69 -16.86
N GLU A 44 -1.86 -9.69 -17.25
CA GLU A 44 -2.26 -10.72 -18.21
C GLU A 44 -3.52 -11.48 -17.76
N ALA A 45 -3.62 -11.80 -16.48
CA ALA A 45 -4.78 -12.50 -15.92
C ALA A 45 -6.09 -11.67 -15.96
N PHE A 46 -6.00 -10.33 -15.92
CA PHE A 46 -7.17 -9.45 -15.82
C PHE A 46 -7.49 -8.63 -17.09
N GLN A 47 -6.54 -8.50 -18.02
CA GLN A 47 -6.69 -7.63 -19.20
C GLN A 47 -7.69 -8.13 -20.25
N GLY A 48 -8.14 -9.39 -20.18
CA GLY A 48 -8.97 -10.00 -21.23
C GLY A 48 -10.26 -9.24 -21.53
N ASN A 49 -10.82 -8.54 -20.54
CA ASN A 49 -12.03 -7.72 -20.68
C ASN A 49 -11.74 -6.25 -21.05
N ILE A 50 -10.46 -5.86 -21.14
CA ILE A 50 -10.01 -4.47 -21.36
C ILE A 50 -9.34 -4.33 -22.73
N MET A 51 -8.34 -5.16 -23.01
CA MET A 51 -7.48 -5.06 -24.20
C MET A 51 -7.48 -6.34 -25.06
N GLY A 52 -8.30 -7.34 -24.71
CA GLY A 52 -8.36 -8.63 -25.41
C GLY A 52 -7.20 -9.57 -25.05
N LYS A 53 -7.04 -10.65 -25.82
CA LYS A 53 -6.05 -11.73 -25.56
C LYS A 53 -4.73 -11.56 -26.32
N GLU A 54 -4.55 -10.45 -27.03
CA GLU A 54 -3.42 -10.23 -27.94
C GLU A 54 -2.25 -9.49 -27.30
N VAL A 55 -2.38 -9.10 -26.02
CA VAL A 55 -1.31 -8.41 -25.32
C VAL A 55 -0.18 -9.39 -25.00
N ASP A 56 1.02 -9.04 -25.43
CA ASP A 56 2.24 -9.83 -25.25
C ASP A 56 2.83 -9.66 -23.84
N LEU A 57 3.15 -10.78 -23.18
CA LEU A 57 3.69 -10.77 -21.82
C LEU A 57 5.09 -10.14 -21.75
N GLY A 58 5.92 -10.33 -22.78
CA GLY A 58 7.25 -9.71 -22.86
C GLY A 58 7.16 -8.20 -22.97
N GLU A 59 6.25 -7.69 -23.81
CA GLU A 59 5.97 -6.25 -23.95
C GLU A 59 5.41 -5.65 -22.65
N LEU A 60 4.55 -6.38 -21.92
CA LEU A 60 4.09 -5.95 -20.60
C LEU A 60 5.24 -5.83 -19.59
N VAL A 61 6.15 -6.81 -19.56
CA VAL A 61 7.32 -6.78 -18.68
C VAL A 61 8.23 -5.60 -19.03
N ALA A 62 8.47 -5.36 -20.32
CA ALA A 62 9.28 -4.23 -20.80
C ALA A 62 8.67 -2.88 -20.39
N GLY A 63 7.37 -2.68 -20.66
CA GLY A 63 6.67 -1.44 -20.30
C GLY A 63 6.59 -1.20 -18.79
N LEU A 64 6.41 -2.26 -17.98
CA LEU A 64 6.47 -2.15 -16.52
C LEU A 64 7.88 -1.81 -16.03
N SER A 65 8.91 -2.37 -16.65
CA SER A 65 10.31 -2.08 -16.33
C SER A 65 10.67 -0.62 -16.65
N GLU A 66 10.20 -0.11 -17.79
CA GLU A 66 10.34 1.31 -18.15
C GLU A 66 9.64 2.22 -17.14
N SER A 67 8.38 1.92 -16.80
CA SER A 67 7.62 2.68 -15.81
C SER A 67 8.31 2.69 -14.44
N CYS A 68 8.82 1.54 -13.98
CA CYS A 68 9.59 1.45 -12.73
C CYS A 68 10.87 2.27 -12.78
N THR A 69 11.53 2.32 -13.93
CA THR A 69 12.76 3.10 -14.13
C THR A 69 12.46 4.61 -14.13
N GLY A 70 11.39 5.04 -14.80
CA GLY A 70 10.92 6.44 -14.77
C GLY A 70 10.62 6.91 -13.36
N VAL A 71 9.85 6.11 -12.59
CA VAL A 71 9.54 6.42 -11.19
C VAL A 71 10.80 6.49 -10.31
N LYS A 72 11.76 5.58 -10.50
CA LYS A 72 13.06 5.65 -9.80
C LYS A 72 13.86 6.88 -10.20
N GLY A 73 13.69 7.38 -11.42
CA GLY A 73 14.27 8.62 -11.92
C GLY A 73 13.55 9.89 -11.45
N GLY A 74 12.44 9.76 -10.69
CA GLY A 74 11.66 10.88 -10.19
C GLY A 74 10.57 11.38 -11.16
N ASP A 75 10.40 10.73 -12.32
CA ASP A 75 9.26 11.01 -13.19
C ASP A 75 8.02 10.28 -12.68
N LEU A 76 7.07 11.07 -12.16
CA LEU A 76 5.82 10.58 -11.59
C LEU A 76 4.63 10.76 -12.56
N SER A 77 4.86 11.26 -13.78
CA SER A 77 3.79 11.65 -14.72
C SER A 77 2.81 10.50 -15.02
N ILE A 78 3.32 9.27 -15.15
CA ILE A 78 2.49 8.07 -15.36
C ILE A 78 1.60 7.80 -14.14
N LEU A 79 2.15 7.92 -12.92
CA LEU A 79 1.40 7.71 -11.68
C LEU A 79 0.37 8.81 -11.47
N GLU A 80 0.71 10.06 -11.76
CA GLU A 80 -0.23 11.18 -11.72
C GLU A 80 -1.41 10.95 -12.67
N SER A 81 -1.11 10.61 -13.93
CA SER A 81 -2.12 10.30 -14.95
C SER A 81 -3.01 9.13 -14.55
N MET A 82 -2.41 8.07 -13.98
CA MET A 82 -3.14 6.91 -13.47
C MET A 82 -4.10 7.30 -12.34
N LEU A 83 -3.65 8.06 -11.35
CA LEU A 83 -4.47 8.49 -10.22
C LEU A 83 -5.61 9.44 -10.67
N VAL A 84 -5.34 10.35 -11.61
CA VAL A 84 -6.38 11.20 -12.21
C VAL A 84 -7.45 10.34 -12.92
N GLY A 85 -7.02 9.36 -13.71
CA GLY A 85 -7.94 8.44 -14.39
C GLY A 85 -8.79 7.63 -13.41
N GLN A 86 -8.17 7.08 -12.37
CA GLN A 86 -8.87 6.32 -11.32
C GLN A 86 -9.87 7.18 -10.54
N ALA A 87 -9.47 8.39 -10.13
CA ALA A 87 -10.35 9.32 -9.41
C ALA A 87 -11.57 9.70 -10.25
N THR A 88 -11.36 9.94 -11.54
CA THR A 88 -12.42 10.30 -12.51
C THR A 88 -13.38 9.14 -12.75
N ALA A 89 -12.86 7.91 -12.90
CA ALA A 89 -13.68 6.71 -13.05
C ALA A 89 -14.54 6.46 -11.80
N LEU A 90 -13.96 6.57 -10.60
CA LEU A 90 -14.68 6.42 -9.33
C LEU A 90 -15.76 7.49 -9.14
N GLN A 91 -15.49 8.74 -9.52
CA GLN A 91 -16.47 9.82 -9.51
C GLN A 91 -17.63 9.53 -10.46
N THR A 92 -17.34 8.97 -11.64
CA THR A 92 -18.35 8.58 -12.62
C THR A 92 -19.22 7.43 -12.08
N ILE A 93 -18.61 6.44 -11.42
CA ILE A 93 -19.31 5.34 -10.76
C ILE A 93 -20.23 5.88 -9.65
N PHE A 94 -19.74 6.81 -8.82
CA PHE A 94 -20.57 7.50 -7.82
C PHE A 94 -21.79 8.15 -8.46
N ALA A 95 -21.59 9.00 -9.48
CA ALA A 95 -22.68 9.71 -10.13
C ALA A 95 -23.71 8.75 -10.74
N SER A 96 -23.26 7.68 -11.39
CA SER A 96 -24.13 6.64 -11.95
C SER A 96 -24.96 5.92 -10.88
N LEU A 97 -24.31 5.45 -9.81
CA LEU A 97 -24.98 4.73 -8.73
C LEU A 97 -25.93 5.63 -7.92
N ALA A 98 -25.55 6.87 -7.64
CA ALA A 98 -26.40 7.83 -6.95
C ALA A 98 -27.67 8.16 -7.75
N ARG A 99 -27.53 8.37 -9.07
CA ARG A 99 -28.69 8.55 -9.96
C ARG A 99 -29.60 7.33 -9.97
N ARG A 100 -29.03 6.12 -10.03
CA ARG A 100 -29.80 4.87 -9.97
C ARG A 100 -30.51 4.70 -8.63
N ALA A 101 -29.87 5.04 -7.52
CA ALA A 101 -30.47 5.01 -6.19
C ALA A 101 -31.69 5.94 -6.11
N ALA A 102 -31.58 7.17 -6.62
CA ALA A 102 -32.65 8.17 -6.57
C ALA A 102 -33.94 7.75 -7.28
N THR A 103 -33.89 6.78 -8.20
CA THR A 103 -35.07 6.25 -8.89
C THR A 103 -35.60 4.94 -8.28
N GLN A 104 -35.03 4.45 -7.18
CA GLN A 104 -35.51 3.22 -6.54
C GLN A 104 -36.57 3.52 -5.49
N GLU A 105 -37.71 2.85 -5.60
CA GLU A 105 -38.78 2.88 -4.60
C GLU A 105 -38.58 1.82 -3.52
N ASN A 106 -37.90 0.72 -3.86
CA ASN A 106 -37.57 -0.33 -2.91
C ASN A 106 -36.38 0.08 -2.04
N LEU A 107 -36.62 0.18 -0.72
CA LEU A 107 -35.61 0.62 0.24
C LEU A 107 -34.31 -0.20 0.19
N ARG A 108 -34.37 -1.51 0.02
CA ARG A 108 -33.17 -2.37 -0.03
C ARG A 108 -32.31 -2.06 -1.27
N GLN A 109 -32.94 -1.81 -2.41
CA GLN A 109 -32.23 -1.45 -3.63
C GLN A 109 -31.65 -0.03 -3.54
N TYR A 110 -32.42 0.90 -2.97
CA TYR A 110 -31.96 2.25 -2.66
C TYR A 110 -30.71 2.22 -1.78
N GLU A 111 -30.77 1.52 -0.64
CA GLU A 111 -29.65 1.39 0.30
C GLU A 111 -28.43 0.75 -0.34
N THR A 112 -28.62 -0.26 -1.19
CA THR A 112 -27.52 -0.94 -1.88
C THR A 112 -26.80 0.00 -2.87
N PHE A 113 -27.54 0.66 -3.76
CA PHE A 113 -26.94 1.57 -4.73
C PHE A 113 -26.35 2.81 -4.06
N MET A 114 -27.06 3.39 -3.10
CA MET A 114 -26.57 4.56 -2.37
C MET A 114 -25.32 4.22 -1.55
N GLY A 115 -25.30 3.07 -0.87
CA GLY A 115 -24.12 2.61 -0.13
C GLY A 115 -22.89 2.41 -1.02
N LEU A 116 -23.06 1.78 -2.19
CA LEU A 116 -21.98 1.64 -3.17
C LEU A 116 -21.55 2.99 -3.75
N ALA A 117 -22.49 3.92 -3.97
CA ALA A 117 -22.18 5.27 -4.45
C ALA A 117 -21.28 6.01 -3.45
N LEU A 118 -21.67 6.05 -2.17
CA LEU A 118 -20.90 6.71 -1.12
C LEU A 118 -19.50 6.08 -0.95
N LYS A 119 -19.39 4.76 -1.14
CA LYS A 119 -18.08 4.08 -1.18
C LYS A 119 -17.23 4.46 -2.40
N ALA A 120 -17.83 4.65 -3.57
CA ALA A 120 -17.10 5.13 -4.75
C ALA A 120 -16.61 6.58 -4.55
N GLN A 121 -17.45 7.44 -3.96
CA GLN A 121 -17.11 8.82 -3.63
C GLN A 121 -15.97 8.92 -2.62
N SER A 122 -16.00 8.12 -1.54
CA SER A 122 -14.92 8.11 -0.55
C SER A 122 -13.59 7.63 -1.14
N GLN A 123 -13.62 6.62 -2.02
CA GLN A 123 -12.43 6.15 -2.71
C GLN A 123 -11.89 7.18 -3.72
N SER A 124 -12.76 7.86 -4.48
CA SER A 124 -12.33 8.94 -5.39
C SER A 124 -11.56 10.03 -4.65
N ARG A 125 -12.07 10.46 -3.48
CA ARG A 125 -11.37 11.41 -2.60
C ARG A 125 -10.04 10.87 -2.09
N ALA A 126 -9.97 9.60 -1.70
CA ALA A 126 -8.72 8.98 -1.26
C ALA A 126 -7.66 8.97 -2.37
N THR A 127 -8.06 8.69 -3.61
CA THR A 127 -7.18 8.76 -4.79
C THR A 127 -6.66 10.18 -5.03
N ILE A 128 -7.52 11.20 -4.90
CA ILE A 128 -7.12 12.61 -5.00
C ILE A 128 -6.13 12.98 -3.90
N SER A 129 -6.37 12.55 -2.66
CA SER A 129 -5.43 12.76 -1.56
C SER A 129 -4.07 12.12 -1.84
N ALA A 130 -4.05 10.89 -2.37
CA ALA A 130 -2.81 10.21 -2.76
C ALA A 130 -2.06 10.98 -3.86
N LEU A 131 -2.76 11.56 -4.84
CA LEU A 131 -2.16 12.40 -5.87
C LEU A 131 -1.56 13.69 -5.28
N VAL A 132 -2.26 14.34 -4.35
CA VAL A 132 -1.78 15.54 -3.66
C VAL A 132 -0.56 15.22 -2.80
N ASP A 133 -0.59 14.13 -2.03
CA ASP A 133 0.54 13.67 -1.22
C ASP A 133 1.74 13.27 -2.10
N LEU A 134 1.50 12.72 -3.29
CA LEU A 134 2.55 12.40 -4.26
C LEU A 134 3.23 13.66 -4.82
N LYS A 135 2.45 14.69 -5.14
CA LYS A 135 2.95 15.96 -5.73
C LYS A 135 3.58 16.89 -4.70
N TYR A 136 3.05 16.88 -3.48
CA TYR A 136 3.48 17.73 -2.38
C TYR A 136 3.75 16.86 -1.15
N PRO A 137 4.83 16.06 -1.16
CA PRO A 137 5.16 15.22 -0.02
C PRO A 137 5.35 16.11 1.20
N ARG A 138 4.54 15.86 2.24
CA ARG A 138 4.66 16.56 3.52
C ARG A 138 6.07 16.30 4.03
N GLN A 139 6.94 17.31 3.96
CA GLN A 139 8.23 17.26 4.62
C GLN A 139 7.92 17.01 6.08
N ALA A 140 8.31 15.85 6.60
CA ALA A 140 8.28 15.62 8.03
C ALA A 140 9.22 16.65 8.62
N THR A 141 8.67 17.76 9.11
CA THR A 141 9.38 18.66 9.99
C THR A 141 9.64 17.82 11.23
N PHE A 142 10.78 17.12 11.23
CA PHE A 142 11.36 16.54 12.43
C PHE A 142 11.63 17.73 13.34
N VAL A 143 10.61 18.17 14.06
CA VAL A 143 10.79 18.98 15.26
C VAL A 143 11.49 18.03 16.20
N ARG A 144 12.81 17.99 16.10
CA ARG A 144 13.69 17.46 17.12
C ARG A 144 13.35 18.32 18.33
N GLN A 145 12.40 17.84 19.15
CA GLN A 145 12.23 18.35 20.49
C GLN A 145 13.59 18.18 21.13
N ALA A 146 14.37 19.25 21.10
CA ALA A 146 15.51 19.38 21.97
C ALA A 146 14.89 19.29 23.36
N ASN A 147 15.15 18.19 24.07
CA ASN A 147 14.99 18.13 25.50
C ASN A 147 15.97 19.18 26.06
N ILE A 148 15.57 20.45 26.03
CA ILE A 148 16.30 21.54 26.67
C ILE A 148 15.97 21.40 28.14
N ALA A 149 16.78 20.59 28.84
CA ALA A 149 16.83 20.63 30.28
C ALA A 149 17.44 21.98 30.69
N HIS A 150 16.60 23.00 30.88
CA HIS A 150 16.98 24.27 31.51
C HIS A 150 17.05 24.12 33.04
N GLY A 151 17.81 23.15 33.52
CA GLY A 151 18.01 22.93 34.94
C GLY A 151 19.34 22.24 35.22
N PRO A 152 19.98 22.52 36.36
CA PRO A 152 21.26 21.91 36.72
C PRO A 152 21.07 20.39 36.80
N GLN A 153 21.61 19.70 35.80
CA GLN A 153 21.58 18.24 35.70
C GLN A 153 22.66 17.69 36.64
N GLN A 154 22.27 17.36 37.87
CA GLN A 154 23.19 16.76 38.83
C GLN A 154 23.42 15.29 38.47
N VAL A 155 24.60 15.00 37.91
CA VAL A 155 25.11 13.64 37.78
C VAL A 155 25.72 13.23 39.13
N ASN A 156 25.01 12.38 39.88
CA ASN A 156 25.57 11.79 41.09
C ASN A 156 26.34 10.52 40.71
N ASN A 157 27.61 10.68 40.35
CA ASN A 157 28.51 9.54 40.12
C ASN A 157 29.34 9.31 41.39
N GLY A 158 28.68 8.84 42.44
CA GLY A 158 29.32 8.34 43.66
C GLY A 158 29.69 6.87 43.48
N ALA A 159 30.98 6.59 43.35
CA ALA A 159 31.51 5.25 43.29
C ALA A 159 31.58 4.59 44.69
N ALA A 160 31.34 3.28 44.67
CA ALA A 160 31.79 2.24 45.61
C ALA A 160 31.04 2.05 46.95
N ALA A 161 30.29 0.95 47.02
CA ALA A 161 30.57 -0.11 48.00
C ALA A 161 30.01 -1.45 47.49
N ARG A 162 30.87 -2.47 47.49
CA ARG A 162 30.55 -3.88 47.24
C ARG A 162 30.00 -4.53 48.49
N ASP A 163 29.35 -5.67 48.28
CA ASP A 163 29.06 -6.76 49.21
C ASP A 163 28.12 -6.42 50.39
N ASP A 164 26.93 -7.03 50.43
CA ASP A 164 26.84 -8.37 50.99
C ASP A 164 25.43 -8.98 50.93
N LEU A 165 25.47 -10.30 51.01
CA LEU A 165 24.42 -11.30 50.93
C LEU A 165 23.26 -11.18 51.95
N LYS A 166 22.15 -11.82 51.54
CA LYS A 166 21.22 -12.70 52.31
C LYS A 166 19.94 -12.12 52.93
N GLN A 167 18.87 -12.81 52.53
CA GLN A 167 17.72 -13.31 53.33
C GLN A 167 16.61 -12.33 53.73
N SER A 168 15.43 -12.52 53.12
CA SER A 168 14.27 -13.04 53.87
C SER A 168 13.19 -13.55 52.90
N ALA A 169 12.73 -14.78 53.17
CA ALA A 169 11.78 -15.55 52.39
C ALA A 169 10.32 -15.34 52.84
N ARG A 170 9.37 -15.68 51.92
CA ARG A 170 7.94 -16.08 52.12
C ARG A 170 7.00 -14.99 52.69
N GLU A 171 5.69 -14.89 52.38
CA GLU A 171 4.71 -15.69 51.65
C GLU A 171 3.41 -14.85 51.40
N ARG A 172 2.64 -15.19 50.35
CA ARG A 172 1.15 -15.16 50.20
C ARG A 172 0.36 -13.84 50.40
N LYS A 173 -0.40 -13.38 49.38
CA LYS A 173 -1.82 -13.73 49.06
C LYS A 173 -2.47 -12.76 48.04
N LYS A 174 -3.22 -13.34 47.10
CA LYS A 174 -4.49 -12.90 46.43
C LYS A 174 -4.76 -11.41 46.12
N GLY A 175 -4.91 -11.13 44.82
CA GLY A 175 -6.19 -10.65 44.26
C GLY A 175 -6.30 -9.18 43.84
N LYS A 176 -6.28 -8.92 42.51
CA LYS A 176 -7.01 -7.81 41.88
C LYS A 176 -7.03 -7.92 40.33
N PRO A 177 -8.21 -7.95 39.68
CA PRO A 177 -8.37 -7.48 38.30
C PRO A 177 -8.94 -6.04 38.27
N PRO A 178 -8.95 -5.37 37.10
CA PRO A 178 -8.63 -3.94 37.01
C PRO A 178 -9.82 -2.95 37.03
N SER A 179 -9.48 -1.76 37.54
CA SER A 179 -9.98 -0.39 37.27
C SER A 179 -11.42 -0.16 36.80
N GLU A 180 -12.19 0.50 37.67
CA GLU A 180 -13.45 1.18 37.39
C GLU A 180 -13.25 2.40 36.46
N GLN A 181 -13.41 2.19 35.14
CA GLN A 181 -13.52 3.30 34.18
C GLN A 181 -14.77 3.24 33.30
N ASN A 182 -15.70 2.30 33.55
CA ASN A 182 -16.93 2.11 32.77
C ASN A 182 -18.23 2.41 33.55
N LYS A 183 -18.29 3.49 34.34
CA LYS A 183 -19.51 3.89 35.08
C LYS A 183 -19.93 5.37 34.92
N LEU A 184 -19.49 6.07 33.87
CA LEU A 184 -19.94 7.44 33.60
C LEU A 184 -20.71 7.59 32.28
N LEU A 185 -21.71 6.73 32.05
CA LEU A 185 -22.68 6.93 30.97
C LEU A 185 -24.08 6.37 31.30
N LYS A 186 -24.58 6.59 32.52
CA LYS A 186 -26.00 6.38 32.89
C LYS A 186 -26.51 7.41 33.91
N ALA A 187 -26.14 8.67 33.73
CA ALA A 187 -26.71 9.78 34.49
C ALA A 187 -26.99 10.97 33.57
N GLN A 188 -27.87 10.77 32.60
CA GLN A 188 -28.57 11.83 31.86
C GLN A 188 -29.78 11.21 31.17
N ARG A 189 -30.83 11.04 31.98
CA ARG A 189 -32.26 10.86 31.66
C ARG A 189 -32.94 10.44 32.96
N GLY A 190 -33.05 11.40 33.86
CA GLY A 190 -34.14 11.49 34.82
C GLY A 190 -35.01 12.63 34.34
#